data_AF-U4UQ57-F1
#
_entry.id   AF-U4UQ57-F1
#
_cell.length_a   1.000
_cell.length_b   1.000
_cell.length_c   1.000
_cell.angle_alpha   90.00
_cell.angle_beta   90.00
_cell.angle_gamma   90.00
#
_symmetry.space_group_name_H-M   'P 1'
#
loop_
_entity.id
_entity.type
_entity.pdbx_description
1 polymer ?
#
loop_
_entity_poly.entity_id
_entity_poly.type
_entity_poly.pdbx_seq_one_letter_code
_entity_poly.pdbx_strand_id
1 'polypeptide(L)'
;MLQHVSGCRASVVVLMPLGNTGAVQSWDAVLRGDTLYVAAPPHLGEGSRQAFVALLEAAEDQLKCKHVIVVFSADRPDHNNLVRTFKFIGFSVLSSTSELLPSQLGPGNVYMLYNIEE
;
A
#
# COMPACT_ATOMS: atom_id res chain seq x y z
N MET A 1 6.34 -14.95 1.05
CA MET A 1 6.36 -15.28 2.50
C MET A 1 6.24 -13.96 3.23
N LEU A 2 5.11 -13.67 3.87
CA LEU A 2 4.97 -12.48 4.70
C LEU A 2 5.83 -12.68 5.94
N GLN A 3 6.90 -11.91 6.08
CA GLN A 3 7.70 -11.95 7.30
C GLN A 3 7.01 -11.06 8.34
N HIS A 4 6.51 -11.69 9.40
CA HIS A 4 5.87 -11.03 10.53
C HIS A 4 6.94 -10.26 11.32
N VAL A 5 6.90 -8.93 11.28
CA VAL A 5 7.85 -8.07 11.99
C VAL A 5 7.23 -7.59 13.30
N SER A 6 7.70 -8.16 14.41
CA SER A 6 7.28 -7.81 15.76
C SER A 6 7.95 -6.50 16.22
N GLY A 7 7.17 -5.57 16.79
CA GLY A 7 7.67 -4.43 17.56
C GLY A 7 7.37 -3.05 16.95
N CYS A 8 6.24 -2.45 17.34
CA CYS A 8 5.84 -1.02 17.30
C CYS A 8 6.07 -0.16 16.01
N ARG A 9 6.72 -0.70 14.98
CA ARG A 9 6.98 -0.09 13.68
C ARG A 9 7.25 -1.24 12.70
N ALA A 10 6.22 -2.03 12.44
CA ALA A 10 6.31 -3.20 11.56
C ALA A 10 6.43 -2.72 10.10
N SER A 11 7.65 -2.62 9.56
CA SER A 11 7.84 -2.55 8.11
C SER A 11 7.64 -3.95 7.53
N VAL A 12 6.42 -4.24 7.09
CA VAL A 12 6.09 -5.46 6.37
C VAL A 12 6.63 -5.30 4.96
N VAL A 13 7.76 -5.98 4.69
CA VAL A 13 8.28 -6.11 3.32
C VAL A 13 7.58 -7.30 2.67
N VAL A 14 6.64 -7.01 1.79
CA VAL A 14 5.92 -8.05 1.06
C VAL A 14 6.78 -8.49 -0.12
N LEU A 15 7.54 -9.57 0.08
CA LEU A 15 8.34 -10.23 -0.97
C LEU A 15 7.44 -11.25 -1.68
N MET A 16 6.97 -10.90 -2.88
CA MET A 16 6.22 -11.81 -3.74
C MET A 16 7.07 -12.20 -4.96
N PRO A 17 7.20 -13.51 -5.24
CA PRO A 17 7.85 -13.97 -6.46
C PRO A 17 6.94 -13.66 -7.65
N LEU A 18 7.34 -12.67 -8.47
CA LEU A 18 6.66 -12.37 -9.73
C LEU A 18 7.09 -13.39 -10.78
N GLY A 19 6.45 -14.55 -10.82
CA GLY A 19 6.65 -15.54 -11.90
C GLY A 19 8.11 -15.98 -12.12
N ASN A 20 8.34 -16.68 -13.23
CA ASN A 20 9.53 -17.53 -13.49
C ASN A 20 10.88 -16.79 -13.66
N THR A 21 11.00 -15.53 -13.25
CA THR A 21 12.21 -14.69 -13.42
C THR A 21 12.89 -14.26 -12.12
N GLY A 22 12.40 -14.66 -10.94
CA GLY A 22 13.09 -14.39 -9.67
C GLY A 22 13.15 -12.90 -9.28
N ALA A 23 12.47 -12.02 -10.01
CA ALA A 23 12.34 -10.62 -9.66
C ALA A 23 11.35 -10.49 -8.50
N VAL A 24 11.84 -9.97 -7.37
CA VAL A 24 11.04 -9.74 -6.17
C VAL A 24 10.75 -8.24 -6.09
N GLN A 25 9.47 -7.86 -6.19
CA GLN A 25 9.08 -6.48 -5.92
C GLN A 25 8.81 -6.35 -4.42
N SER A 26 9.59 -5.49 -3.76
CA SER A 26 9.41 -5.19 -2.34
C SER A 26 8.42 -4.05 -2.18
N TRP A 27 7.41 -4.26 -1.36
CA TRP A 27 6.48 -3.22 -0.93
C TRP A 27 6.69 -2.97 0.55
N ASP A 28 6.98 -1.73 0.92
CA ASP A 28 7.04 -1.30 2.32
C ASP A 28 5.63 -1.02 2.83
N ALA A 29 5.19 -1.75 3.84
CA ALA A 29 3.91 -1.51 4.49
C ALA A 29 4.03 -1.44 6.01
N VAL A 30 3.14 -0.71 6.67
CA VAL A 30 3.06 -0.60 8.12
C VAL A 30 1.63 -0.83 8.57
N LEU A 31 1.43 -1.82 9.44
CA LEU A 31 0.14 -2.08 10.06
C LEU A 31 -0.05 -1.20 11.30
N ARG A 32 -1.17 -0.48 11.37
CA ARG A 32 -1.56 0.32 12.53
C ARG A 32 -3.03 0.12 12.84
N GLY A 33 -3.33 -0.59 13.93
CA GLY A 33 -4.69 -1.04 14.22
C GLY A 33 -5.20 -1.90 13.06
N ASP A 34 -6.40 -1.60 12.57
CA ASP A 34 -7.04 -2.30 11.44
C ASP A 34 -6.72 -1.65 10.09
N THR A 35 -5.71 -0.77 10.02
CA THR A 35 -5.34 -0.04 8.80
C THR A 35 -3.91 -0.35 8.38
N LEU A 36 -3.75 -0.83 7.15
CA LEU A 36 -2.45 -1.10 6.54
C LEU A 36 -2.01 0.10 5.68
N TYR A 37 -0.87 0.69 5.99
CA TYR A 37 -0.29 1.80 5.26
C TYR A 37 0.80 1.28 4.32
N VAL A 38 0.64 1.42 3.01
CA VAL A 38 1.56 0.88 2.01
C VAL A 38 2.24 2.02 1.28
N ALA A 39 3.57 2.04 1.22
CA ALA A 39 4.32 2.99 0.41
C ALA A 39 4.37 2.50 -1.05
N ALA A 40 4.00 3.35 -2.01
CA ALA A 40 4.08 2.97 -3.42
C ALA A 40 5.55 2.90 -3.87
N PRO A 41 5.99 1.80 -4.51
CA PRO A 41 7.37 1.64 -4.96
C PRO A 41 7.70 2.63 -6.08
N PRO A 42 8.99 3.00 -6.26
CA PRO A 42 9.43 3.99 -7.24
C PRO A 42 9.12 3.63 -8.69
N HIS A 43 8.85 2.35 -8.99
CA HIS A 43 8.40 1.90 -10.30
C HIS A 43 7.37 0.77 -10.15
N LEU A 44 6.22 0.91 -10.79
CA LEU A 44 5.25 -0.17 -10.97
C LEU A 44 5.65 -0.98 -12.22
N GLY A 45 6.49 -1.98 -12.02
CA GLY A 45 6.92 -2.88 -13.10
C GLY A 45 5.80 -3.83 -13.55
N GLU A 46 6.10 -4.60 -14.60
CA GLU A 46 5.26 -5.73 -15.02
C GLU A 46 5.13 -6.73 -13.85
N GLY A 47 3.90 -7.12 -13.50
CA GLY A 47 3.64 -7.96 -12.33
C GLY A 47 3.26 -7.20 -11.05
N SER A 48 3.51 -5.89 -10.98
CA SER A 48 3.19 -5.09 -9.78
C SER A 48 1.73 -5.12 -9.38
N ARG A 49 0.81 -5.27 -10.35
CA ARG A 49 -0.62 -5.42 -10.09
C ARG A 49 -0.92 -6.75 -9.38
N GLN A 50 -0.33 -7.85 -9.82
CA GLN A 50 -0.51 -9.16 -9.20
C GLN A 50 0.06 -9.18 -7.78
N ALA A 51 1.25 -8.60 -7.58
CA ALA A 51 1.83 -8.44 -6.25
C ALA A 51 0.94 -7.57 -5.35
N PHE A 52 0.36 -6.51 -5.89
CA PHE A 52 -0.53 -5.64 -5.14
C PHE A 52 -1.86 -6.33 -4.77
N VAL A 53 -2.47 -7.07 -5.68
CA VAL A 53 -3.69 -7.86 -5.39
C VAL A 53 -3.42 -8.87 -4.28
N ALA A 54 -2.32 -9.64 -4.38
CA ALA A 54 -1.97 -10.59 -3.34
C ALA A 54 -1.59 -9.91 -2.01
N LEU A 55 -1.14 -8.64 -2.03
CA LEU A 55 -0.99 -7.84 -0.81
C LEU A 55 -2.36 -7.52 -0.18
N LEU A 56 -3.37 -7.17 -0.99
CA LEU A 56 -4.73 -6.93 -0.50
C LEU A 56 -5.34 -8.20 0.09
N GLU A 57 -5.19 -9.34 -0.58
CA GLU A 57 -5.61 -10.65 -0.06
C GLU A 57 -4.94 -10.99 1.27
N ALA A 58 -3.63 -10.70 1.41
CA ALA A 58 -2.93 -10.90 2.68
C ALA A 58 -3.39 -9.91 3.76
N ALA A 59 -3.70 -8.67 3.40
CA ALA A 59 -4.21 -7.66 4.33
C ALA A 59 -5.58 -8.07 4.89
N GLU A 60 -6.43 -8.64 4.07
CA GLU A 60 -7.75 -9.16 4.46
C GLU A 60 -7.63 -10.47 5.23
N ASP A 61 -6.98 -11.49 4.66
CA ASP A 61 -7.04 -12.83 5.23
C ASP A 61 -6.10 -13.03 6.42
N GLN A 62 -4.87 -12.51 6.32
CA GLN A 62 -3.85 -12.72 7.36
C GLN A 62 -3.84 -11.60 8.39
N LEU A 63 -3.98 -10.34 7.96
CA LEU A 63 -3.90 -9.18 8.85
C LEU A 63 -5.27 -8.71 9.35
N LYS A 64 -6.38 -9.21 8.78
CA LYS A 64 -7.77 -8.81 9.13
C LYS A 64 -7.97 -7.30 9.15
N CYS A 65 -7.33 -6.61 8.20
CA CYS A 65 -7.45 -5.16 8.04
C CYS A 65 -8.83 -4.79 7.53
N LYS A 66 -9.31 -3.60 7.90
CA LYS A 66 -10.52 -2.99 7.33
C LYS A 66 -10.19 -1.97 6.24
N HIS A 67 -9.01 -1.38 6.35
CA HIS A 67 -8.58 -0.28 5.50
C HIS A 67 -7.16 -0.49 4.99
N VAL A 68 -6.93 -0.18 3.72
CA VAL A 68 -5.61 -0.12 3.12
C VAL A 68 -5.39 1.29 2.60
N ILE A 69 -4.33 1.94 3.06
CA ILE A 69 -3.95 3.29 2.65
C ILE A 69 -2.64 3.21 1.88
N VAL A 70 -2.67 3.56 0.59
CA VAL A 70 -1.46 3.72 -0.21
C VAL A 70 -0.95 5.16 -0.09
N VAL A 71 0.37 5.31 0.10
CA VAL A 71 1.05 6.60 0.28
C VAL A 71 2.15 6.76 -0.76
N PHE A 72 2.21 7.92 -1.40
CA PHE A 72 3.33 8.31 -2.28
C PHE A 72 3.52 9.83 -2.30
N SER A 73 4.73 10.28 -2.62
CA SER A 73 5.03 11.71 -2.73
C SER A 73 4.25 12.35 -3.89
N ALA A 74 3.67 13.53 -3.62
CA ALA A 74 2.99 14.33 -4.64
C ALA A 74 3.96 14.93 -5.67
N ASP A 75 5.23 15.12 -5.30
CA ASP A 75 6.29 15.65 -6.18
C ASP A 75 6.77 14.64 -7.22
N ARG A 76 6.31 13.39 -7.12
CA ARG A 76 6.71 12.33 -8.04
C ARG A 76 6.10 12.56 -9.45
N PRO A 77 6.89 12.44 -10.54
CA PRO A 77 6.42 12.76 -11.89
C PRO A 77 5.25 11.89 -12.38
N ASP A 78 5.16 10.65 -11.91
CA ASP A 78 4.10 9.70 -12.27
C ASP A 78 2.93 9.64 -11.25
N HIS A 79 2.83 10.59 -10.30
CA HIS A 79 1.75 10.58 -9.29
C HIS A 79 0.35 10.52 -9.93
N ASN A 80 0.11 11.23 -11.04
CA ASN A 80 -1.16 11.22 -11.74
C ASN A 80 -1.51 9.84 -12.32
N ASN A 81 -0.50 9.09 -12.79
CA ASN A 81 -0.71 7.74 -13.29
C ASN A 81 -0.99 6.78 -12.13
N LEU A 82 -0.25 6.89 -11.02
CA LEU A 82 -0.53 6.13 -9.80
C LEU A 82 -1.96 6.34 -9.32
N VAL A 83 -2.40 7.61 -9.20
CA VAL A 83 -3.78 7.94 -8.80
C VAL A 83 -4.79 7.28 -9.72
N ARG A 84 -4.60 7.36 -11.04
CA ARG A 84 -5.52 6.73 -12.01
C ARG A 84 -5.53 5.20 -11.87
N THR A 85 -4.36 4.58 -11.72
CA THR A 85 -4.24 3.13 -11.56
C THR A 85 -4.93 2.64 -10.30
N PHE A 86 -4.67 3.26 -9.15
CA PHE A 86 -5.31 2.87 -7.91
C PHE A 86 -6.81 3.17 -7.90
N LYS A 87 -7.25 4.29 -8.51
CA LYS A 87 -8.69 4.56 -8.70
C LYS A 87 -9.39 3.46 -9.50
N PHE A 88 -8.74 2.92 -10.52
CA PHE A 88 -9.29 1.82 -11.31
C PHE A 88 -9.47 0.53 -10.49
N ILE A 89 -8.63 0.32 -9.48
CA ILE A 89 -8.71 -0.82 -8.55
C ILE A 89 -9.81 -0.61 -7.50
N GLY A 90 -10.30 0.62 -7.32
CA GLY A 90 -11.32 0.98 -6.34
C GLY A 90 -10.82 1.86 -5.19
N PHE A 91 -9.57 2.33 -5.24
CA PHE A 91 -9.07 3.28 -4.26
C PHE A 91 -9.66 4.68 -4.49
N SER A 92 -9.88 5.40 -3.41
CA SER A 92 -10.28 6.81 -3.42
C SER A 92 -9.17 7.68 -2.84
N VAL A 93 -9.03 8.92 -3.31
CA VAL A 93 -8.04 9.85 -2.73
C VAL A 93 -8.57 10.35 -1.39
N LEU A 94 -7.77 10.23 -0.35
CA LEU A 94 -8.04 10.82 0.96
C LEU A 94 -7.65 12.30 0.98
N SER A 95 -8.47 13.11 1.65
CA SER A 95 -8.08 14.47 1.98
C SER A 95 -6.95 14.44 3.02
N SER A 96 -6.02 15.39 2.90
CA SER A 96 -4.93 15.59 3.87
C SER A 96 -5.42 15.96 5.28
N THR A 97 -6.71 16.24 5.43
CA THR A 97 -7.38 16.58 6.69
C THR A 97 -8.24 15.43 7.24
N SER A 98 -8.12 14.22 6.69
CA SER A 98 -8.86 13.06 7.17
C SER A 98 -8.32 12.59 8.53
N GLU A 99 -9.21 12.31 9.49
CA GLU A 99 -8.87 11.78 10.82
C GLU A 99 -8.14 10.42 10.77
N LEU A 100 -8.24 9.72 9.64
CA LEU A 100 -7.51 8.47 9.40
C LEU A 100 -6.01 8.69 9.21
N LEU A 101 -5.56 9.91 8.89
CA LEU A 101 -4.15 10.21 8.71
C LEU A 101 -3.50 10.62 10.04
N PRO A 102 -2.41 9.96 10.46
CA PRO A 102 -1.64 10.42 11.62
C PRO A 102 -1.14 11.84 11.41
N SER A 103 -1.16 12.68 12.46
CA SER A 103 -0.64 14.06 12.42
C SER A 103 0.86 14.15 12.04
N GLN A 104 1.56 13.02 12.11
CA GLN A 104 2.98 12.85 11.77
C GLN A 104 3.22 12.61 10.27
N LEU A 105 2.16 12.30 9.50
CA LEU A 105 2.25 12.16 8.06
C LEU A 105 2.36 13.56 7.44
N GLY A 106 3.57 13.89 7.00
CA GLY A 106 3.92 15.25 6.58
C GLY A 106 3.14 15.72 5.34
N PRO A 107 2.90 17.04 5.23
CA PRO A 107 2.33 17.64 4.02
C PRO A 107 3.23 17.36 2.81
N GLY A 108 2.64 17.00 1.66
CA GLY A 108 3.39 16.70 0.43
C GLY A 108 3.27 15.27 -0.08
N ASN A 109 2.51 14.41 0.60
CA ASN A 109 2.17 13.08 0.09
C ASN A 109 0.69 13.01 -0.34
N VAL A 110 0.43 12.14 -1.29
CA VAL A 110 -0.91 11.71 -1.70
C VAL A 110 -1.26 10.44 -0.94
N TYR A 111 -2.49 10.39 -0.44
CA TYR A 111 -3.04 9.28 0.31
C TYR A 111 -4.23 8.71 -0.45
N MET A 112 -4.27 7.39 -0.62
CA MET A 112 -5.37 6.71 -1.28
C MET A 112 -5.91 5.59 -0.39
N LEU A 113 -7.20 5.63 -0.08
CA LEU A 113 -7.90 4.65 0.74
C LEU A 113 -8.60 3.60 -0.11
N TYR A 114 -8.44 2.35 0.29
CA TYR A 114 -9.26 1.23 -0.10
C TYR A 114 -9.91 0.63 1.14
N ASN A 115 -11.22 0.43 1.04
CA ASN A 115 -12.00 -0.22 2.06
C ASN A 115 -12.08 -1.70 1.70
N ILE A 116 -11.61 -2.58 2.59
CA ILE A 116 -11.82 -4.00 2.42
C ILE A 116 -13.30 -4.23 2.75
N GLU A 117 -14.09 -4.56 1.73
CA GLU A 117 -15.50 -4.94 1.95
C GLU A 117 -15.51 -6.35 2.54
N GLU A 118 -16.29 -6.53 3.61
CA GLU A 118 -16.41 -7.79 4.37
C GLU A 118 -17.28 -8.82 3.64
#